data_AF-H1M042-F1
#
_entry.id   AF-H1M042-F1
#
_cell.length_a   1.000
_cell.length_b   1.000
_cell.length_c   1.000
_cell.angle_alpha   90.00
_cell.angle_beta   90.00
_cell.angle_gamma   90.00
#
_symmetry.space_group_name_H-M   'P 1'
#
loop_
_entity.id
_entity.type
_entity.pdbx_description
1 polymer ?
#
loop_
_entity_poly.entity_id
_entity_poly.type
_entity_poly.pdbx_seq_one_letter_code
_entity_poly.pdbx_strand_id
1 'polypeptide(L)'
;MKVGSAFINVIKQLTENKCGVDIDKIIEIMNIYKQENIENIKKFKDDYENLINKVTDNNGRVIIFIDDLDRLNPSIAVELLESIKLFMDVRKCVFVFAIDYDVVVRGIRAKYGNDMDEIKCRSFFDKIIQLPFKMPIEKYKVENMMKNKNLMQHFKGYTDALSTLVEKTMGTNPRTFKRIINAYELFEIIVQNSNNPYNASLLFINVILQMYSADFYKAFNDILAPTVEFNIMEYKRFKEDNEDNEDISSVFEALDSIIEKSQKNEEDVLKDFKNMMNVTSNLVSGGNTPKRKPPIIIKRIRIYEKTFNVKNATDAIEITIKEILLKHKDKIDIIVKNFPSDIAEGKVKIGGRFDPYREIDLKDLDKKIYLGVKTGFYEKINFIRNIVDLISDDIDEFEWYDINENRYL
;
A
#
# COMPACT_ATOMS: atom_id res chain seq x y z
N MET A 1 -21.08 -33.28 27.76
CA MET A 1 -20.82 -34.42 28.68
C MET A 1 -20.93 -35.82 28.04
N LYS A 2 -21.31 -36.01 26.76
CA LYS A 2 -21.46 -37.36 26.16
C LYS A 2 -20.21 -37.93 25.45
N VAL A 3 -19.16 -37.13 25.21
CA VAL A 3 -17.96 -37.57 24.46
C VAL A 3 -16.95 -38.33 25.35
N GLY A 4 -16.92 -38.02 26.66
CA GLY A 4 -16.00 -38.66 27.61
C GLY A 4 -16.30 -40.13 27.89
N SER A 5 -17.57 -40.55 27.90
CA SER A 5 -17.95 -41.95 28.14
C SER A 5 -17.61 -42.88 26.97
N ALA A 6 -17.66 -42.37 25.73
CA ALA A 6 -17.30 -43.13 24.54
C ALA A 6 -15.79 -43.39 24.46
N PHE A 7 -14.97 -42.39 24.78
CA PHE A 7 -13.50 -42.52 24.77
C PHE A 7 -13.00 -43.48 25.86
N ILE A 8 -13.64 -43.45 27.04
CA ILE A 8 -13.35 -44.37 28.15
C ILE A 8 -13.72 -45.82 27.78
N ASN A 9 -14.86 -46.03 27.10
CA ASN A 9 -15.27 -47.37 26.66
C ASN A 9 -14.32 -47.95 25.60
N VAL A 10 -13.80 -47.13 24.68
CA VAL A 10 -12.82 -47.54 23.67
C VAL A 10 -11.47 -47.91 24.30
N ILE A 11 -11.00 -47.13 25.28
CA ILE A 11 -9.77 -47.44 26.03
C ILE A 11 -9.96 -48.72 26.85
N LYS A 12 -11.13 -48.93 27.46
CA LYS A 12 -11.47 -50.15 28.22
C LYS A 12 -11.42 -51.41 27.34
N GLN A 13 -11.99 -51.34 26.14
CA GLN A 13 -11.99 -52.44 25.16
C GLN A 13 -10.60 -52.77 24.61
N LEU A 14 -9.71 -51.77 24.53
CA LEU A 14 -8.31 -51.93 24.06
C LEU A 14 -7.36 -52.42 25.15
N THR A 15 -7.62 -52.10 26.42
CA THR A 15 -6.73 -52.42 27.55
C THR A 15 -7.04 -53.75 28.23
N GLU A 16 -8.31 -54.19 28.28
CA GLU A 16 -8.71 -55.54 28.75
C GLU A 16 -8.04 -56.66 27.94
N ASN A 17 -7.72 -56.42 26.67
CA ASN A 17 -7.15 -57.43 25.78
C ASN A 17 -5.62 -57.55 25.80
N LYS A 18 -4.86 -56.65 26.46
CA LYS A 18 -3.38 -56.66 26.32
C LYS A 18 -2.51 -56.35 27.54
N CYS A 19 -2.98 -55.72 28.63
CA CYS A 19 -2.03 -55.15 29.60
C CYS A 19 -2.15 -55.56 31.08
N GLY A 20 -3.19 -56.24 31.55
CA GLY A 20 -3.26 -56.69 32.96
C GLY A 20 -3.15 -55.56 34.01
N VAL A 21 -3.35 -54.30 33.60
CA VAL A 21 -3.38 -53.13 34.49
C VAL A 21 -4.81 -52.89 34.93
N ASP A 22 -5.01 -52.76 36.24
CA ASP A 22 -6.31 -52.55 36.88
C ASP A 22 -6.91 -51.19 36.52
N ILE A 23 -7.91 -51.22 35.63
CA ILE A 23 -8.56 -50.03 35.05
C ILE A 23 -9.30 -49.24 36.13
N ASP A 24 -9.80 -49.92 37.16
CA ASP A 24 -10.55 -49.26 38.24
C ASP A 24 -9.64 -48.36 39.08
N LYS A 25 -8.38 -48.76 39.29
CA LYS A 25 -7.36 -47.90 39.95
C LYS A 25 -7.00 -46.67 39.13
N ILE A 26 -6.94 -46.76 37.81
CA ILE A 26 -6.66 -45.60 36.94
C ILE A 26 -7.83 -44.60 37.00
N ILE A 27 -9.06 -45.10 37.01
CA ILE A 27 -10.27 -44.28 37.14
C ILE A 27 -10.32 -43.62 38.52
N GLU A 28 -9.99 -44.35 39.58
CA GLU A 28 -9.94 -43.84 40.95
C GLU A 28 -8.88 -42.75 41.10
N ILE A 29 -7.67 -42.97 40.58
CA ILE A 29 -6.59 -41.96 40.55
C ILE A 29 -7.03 -40.72 39.76
N MET A 30 -7.61 -40.89 38.57
CA MET A 30 -8.15 -39.75 37.79
C MET A 30 -9.25 -39.00 38.55
N ASN A 31 -10.11 -39.70 39.28
CA ASN A 31 -11.17 -39.08 40.07
C ASN A 31 -10.62 -38.31 41.28
N ILE A 32 -9.60 -38.83 41.96
CA ILE A 32 -8.91 -38.15 43.05
C ILE A 32 -8.26 -36.86 42.54
N TYR A 33 -7.46 -36.95 41.46
CA TYR A 33 -6.85 -35.75 40.84
C TYR A 33 -7.90 -34.72 40.38
N LYS A 34 -9.05 -35.18 39.90
CA LYS A 34 -10.14 -34.32 39.47
C LYS A 34 -10.87 -33.68 40.65
N GLN A 35 -11.04 -34.39 41.76
CA GLN A 35 -11.60 -33.87 43.01
C GLN A 35 -10.66 -32.85 43.66
N GLU A 36 -9.37 -33.16 43.80
CA GLU A 36 -8.36 -32.23 44.32
C GLU A 36 -8.32 -30.93 43.50
N ASN A 37 -8.37 -31.03 42.17
CA ASN A 37 -8.41 -29.85 41.30
C ASN A 37 -9.69 -29.01 41.49
N ILE A 38 -10.85 -29.64 41.70
CA ILE A 38 -12.10 -28.91 41.97
C ILE A 38 -12.04 -28.21 43.34
N GLU A 39 -11.52 -28.88 44.36
CA GLU A 39 -11.35 -28.29 45.69
C GLU A 39 -10.37 -27.12 45.68
N ASN A 40 -9.26 -27.25 44.96
CA ASN A 40 -8.28 -26.17 44.79
C ASN A 40 -8.88 -24.96 44.08
N ILE A 41 -9.68 -25.15 43.02
CA ILE A 41 -10.35 -24.05 42.32
C ILE A 41 -11.36 -23.36 43.24
N LYS A 42 -12.15 -24.12 44.01
CA LYS A 42 -13.09 -23.56 44.99
C LYS A 42 -12.36 -22.73 46.05
N LYS A 43 -11.32 -23.30 46.65
CA LYS A 43 -10.52 -22.61 47.67
C LYS A 43 -9.91 -21.33 47.11
N PHE A 44 -9.34 -21.37 45.91
CA PHE A 44 -8.79 -20.18 45.26
C PHE A 44 -9.85 -19.11 45.01
N LYS A 45 -11.06 -19.52 44.62
CA LYS A 45 -12.19 -18.60 44.44
C LYS A 45 -12.65 -17.98 45.77
N ASP A 46 -12.69 -18.75 46.85
CA ASP A 46 -13.01 -18.25 48.19
C ASP A 46 -11.93 -17.27 48.68
N ASP A 47 -10.66 -17.60 48.49
CA ASP A 47 -9.53 -16.71 48.80
C ASP A 47 -9.60 -15.41 48.00
N TYR A 48 -9.98 -15.52 46.71
CA TYR A 48 -10.19 -14.37 45.84
C TYR A 48 -11.39 -13.52 46.31
N GLU A 49 -12.55 -14.10 46.63
CA GLU A 49 -13.69 -13.34 47.17
C GLU A 49 -13.34 -12.65 48.50
N ASN A 50 -12.60 -13.33 49.38
CA ASN A 50 -12.10 -12.77 50.64
C ASN A 50 -11.15 -11.59 50.39
N LEU A 51 -10.26 -11.70 49.40
CA LEU A 51 -9.37 -10.60 49.01
C LEU A 51 -10.18 -9.41 48.51
N ILE A 52 -11.13 -9.63 47.60
CA ILE A 52 -11.99 -8.58 47.05
C ILE A 52 -12.76 -7.88 48.17
N ASN A 53 -13.32 -8.63 49.12
CA ASN A 53 -14.04 -8.06 50.26
C ASN A 53 -13.14 -7.28 51.23
N LYS A 54 -11.85 -7.62 51.34
CA LYS A 54 -10.89 -6.87 52.17
C LYS A 54 -10.46 -5.56 51.53
N VAL A 55 -10.32 -5.53 50.20
CA VAL A 55 -9.86 -4.33 49.47
C VAL A 55 -11.01 -3.41 49.05
N THR A 56 -12.26 -3.83 49.23
CA THR A 56 -13.44 -3.03 48.88
C THR A 56 -14.33 -2.77 50.09
N ASP A 57 -14.65 -1.50 50.31
CA ASP A 57 -15.67 -1.11 51.27
C ASP A 57 -17.07 -1.60 50.85
N ASN A 58 -18.10 -1.34 51.66
CA ASN A 58 -19.48 -1.81 51.40
C ASN A 58 -20.03 -1.41 50.02
N ASN A 59 -19.62 -0.26 49.48
CA ASN A 59 -20.03 0.22 48.15
C ASN A 59 -18.91 0.15 47.09
N GLY A 60 -17.73 -0.34 47.46
CA GLY A 60 -16.58 -0.44 46.55
C GLY A 60 -16.74 -1.56 45.54
N ARG A 61 -16.15 -1.38 44.35
CA ARG A 61 -16.04 -2.41 43.31
C ARG A 61 -14.63 -2.44 42.76
N VAL A 62 -14.15 -3.64 42.41
CA VAL A 62 -12.91 -3.84 41.68
C VAL A 62 -13.23 -3.92 40.19
N ILE A 63 -12.61 -3.06 39.40
CA ILE A 63 -12.75 -3.07 37.93
C ILE A 63 -11.47 -3.65 37.35
N ILE A 64 -11.60 -4.74 36.59
CA ILE A 64 -10.49 -5.48 36.00
C ILE A 64 -10.56 -5.28 34.49
N PHE A 65 -9.60 -4.50 33.97
CA PHE A 65 -9.44 -4.29 32.54
C PHE A 65 -8.54 -5.38 31.96
N ILE A 66 -9.02 -6.02 30.89
CA ILE A 66 -8.32 -7.07 30.16
C ILE A 66 -8.28 -6.61 28.71
N ASP A 67 -7.08 -6.24 28.26
CA ASP A 67 -6.80 -5.72 26.91
C ASP A 67 -5.95 -6.72 26.13
N ASP A 68 -5.90 -6.54 24.80
CA ASP A 68 -5.02 -7.27 23.86
C ASP A 68 -5.17 -8.81 23.88
N LEU A 69 -6.34 -9.37 24.28
CA LEU A 69 -6.57 -10.82 24.20
C LEU A 69 -6.49 -11.35 22.76
N ASP A 70 -6.83 -10.50 21.80
CA ASP A 70 -6.74 -10.74 20.37
C ASP A 70 -5.29 -10.73 19.84
N ARG A 71 -4.29 -10.34 20.64
CA ARG A 71 -2.88 -10.49 20.27
C ARG A 71 -2.29 -11.85 20.62
N LEU A 72 -3.00 -12.64 21.43
CA LEU A 72 -2.60 -14.00 21.75
C LEU A 72 -2.86 -14.93 20.56
N ASN A 73 -2.21 -16.10 20.56
CA ASN A 73 -2.63 -17.15 19.66
C ASN A 73 -4.14 -17.42 19.88
N PRO A 74 -4.96 -17.48 18.82
CA PRO A 74 -6.41 -17.57 18.97
C PRO A 74 -6.89 -18.72 19.88
N SER A 75 -6.19 -19.86 19.88
CA SER A 75 -6.51 -21.00 20.78
C SER A 75 -6.27 -20.68 22.26
N ILE A 76 -5.16 -19.99 22.56
CA ILE A 76 -4.79 -19.54 23.92
C ILE A 76 -5.77 -18.47 24.42
N ALA A 77 -6.20 -17.55 23.54
CA ALA A 77 -7.19 -16.52 23.91
C ALA A 77 -8.51 -17.15 24.42
N VAL A 78 -8.97 -18.22 23.76
CA VAL A 78 -10.18 -18.96 24.16
C VAL A 78 -9.98 -19.67 25.50
N GLU A 79 -8.84 -20.32 25.72
CA GLU A 79 -8.50 -20.97 27.00
C GLU A 79 -8.43 -19.96 28.16
N LEU A 80 -7.87 -18.79 27.92
CA LEU A 80 -7.79 -17.73 28.91
C LEU A 80 -9.19 -17.21 29.26
N LEU A 81 -10.05 -16.97 28.26
CA LEU A 81 -11.45 -16.57 28.49
C LEU A 81 -12.23 -17.63 29.29
N GLU A 82 -12.03 -18.92 28.98
CA GLU A 82 -12.66 -20.02 29.72
C GLU A 82 -12.17 -20.12 31.17
N SER A 83 -10.88 -19.83 31.40
CA SER A 83 -10.29 -19.84 32.74
C SER A 83 -10.79 -18.66 33.57
N ILE A 84 -10.81 -17.44 33.00
CA ILE A 84 -11.27 -16.24 33.70
C ILE A 84 -12.75 -16.34 34.04
N LYS A 85 -13.56 -16.98 33.17
CA LYS A 85 -14.99 -17.23 33.41
C LYS A 85 -15.28 -17.85 34.78
N LEU A 86 -14.37 -18.67 35.32
CA LEU A 86 -14.54 -19.32 36.63
C LEU A 86 -14.64 -18.33 37.81
N PHE A 87 -14.13 -17.11 37.62
CA PHE A 87 -14.01 -16.08 38.65
C PHE A 87 -14.87 -14.84 38.39
N MET A 88 -15.62 -14.81 37.27
CA MET A 88 -16.42 -13.65 36.87
C MET A 88 -17.67 -13.42 37.74
N ASP A 89 -18.11 -14.43 38.48
CA ASP A 89 -19.28 -14.39 39.36
C ASP A 89 -18.95 -13.94 40.79
N VAL A 90 -17.68 -13.61 41.06
CA VAL A 90 -17.25 -13.06 42.36
C VAL A 90 -17.86 -11.67 42.53
N ARG A 91 -18.56 -11.46 43.64
CA ARG A 91 -19.25 -10.21 43.92
C ARG A 91 -18.27 -9.03 43.98
N LYS A 92 -18.80 -7.83 43.70
CA LYS A 92 -18.06 -6.56 43.66
C LYS A 92 -16.97 -6.48 42.57
N CYS A 93 -16.86 -7.46 41.66
CA CYS A 93 -15.98 -7.39 40.51
C CYS A 93 -16.73 -6.97 39.24
N VAL A 94 -16.07 -6.18 38.41
CA VAL A 94 -16.51 -5.82 37.05
C VAL A 94 -15.35 -6.11 36.11
N PHE A 95 -15.58 -6.97 35.12
CA PHE A 95 -14.57 -7.31 34.11
C PHE A 95 -14.86 -6.53 32.83
N VAL A 96 -13.87 -5.82 32.32
CA VAL A 96 -13.94 -5.04 31.09
C VAL A 96 -12.97 -5.64 30.08
N PHE A 97 -13.51 -6.19 29.00
CA PHE A 97 -12.75 -6.83 27.93
C PHE A 97 -12.64 -5.90 26.72
N ALA A 98 -11.41 -5.62 26.30
CA ALA A 98 -11.11 -5.03 25.00
C ALA A 98 -10.62 -6.15 24.07
N ILE A 99 -11.47 -6.56 23.13
CA ILE A 99 -11.22 -7.69 22.23
C ILE A 99 -11.66 -7.40 20.81
N ASP A 100 -10.94 -7.97 19.85
CA ASP A 100 -11.42 -8.19 18.49
C ASP A 100 -12.23 -9.49 18.45
N TYR A 101 -13.52 -9.36 18.14
CA TYR A 101 -14.46 -10.47 18.03
C TYR A 101 -14.01 -11.50 16.99
N ASP A 102 -13.55 -11.05 15.82
CA ASP A 102 -13.23 -11.92 14.69
C ASP A 102 -11.98 -12.75 14.97
N VAL A 103 -11.00 -12.17 15.67
CA VAL A 103 -9.80 -12.89 16.09
C VAL A 103 -10.14 -14.05 17.02
N VAL A 104 -10.99 -13.81 18.02
CA VAL A 104 -11.37 -14.84 19.00
C VAL A 104 -12.28 -15.90 18.35
N VAL A 105 -13.16 -15.52 17.41
CA VAL A 105 -13.98 -16.48 16.62
C VAL A 105 -13.09 -17.45 15.85
N ARG A 106 -11.98 -16.98 15.24
CA ARG A 106 -11.00 -17.88 14.60
C ARG A 106 -10.40 -18.88 15.59
N GLY A 107 -10.16 -18.46 16.82
CA GLY A 107 -9.69 -19.32 17.91
C GLY A 107 -10.70 -20.39 18.31
N ILE A 108 -11.97 -20.02 18.41
CA ILE A 108 -13.06 -20.97 18.70
C ILE A 108 -13.14 -22.03 17.61
N ARG A 109 -13.11 -21.63 16.33
CA ARG A 109 -13.13 -22.55 15.19
C ARG A 109 -11.91 -23.47 15.17
N ALA A 110 -10.72 -22.95 15.48
CA ALA A 110 -9.50 -23.75 15.57
C ALA A 110 -9.55 -24.78 16.71
N LYS A 111 -10.12 -24.41 17.87
CA LYS A 111 -10.19 -25.28 19.06
C LYS A 111 -11.30 -26.34 18.96
N TYR A 112 -12.45 -25.97 18.40
CA TYR A 112 -13.66 -26.80 18.43
C TYR A 112 -14.08 -27.39 17.07
N GLY A 113 -13.35 -27.07 16.00
CA GLY A 113 -13.59 -27.57 14.65
C GLY A 113 -14.43 -26.62 13.77
N ASN A 114 -14.37 -26.84 12.46
CA ASN A 114 -15.01 -26.00 11.43
C ASN A 114 -16.55 -26.07 11.41
N ASP A 115 -17.16 -27.03 12.13
CA ASP A 115 -18.62 -27.18 12.27
C ASP A 115 -19.25 -26.14 13.23
N MET A 116 -18.42 -25.21 13.73
CA MET A 116 -18.83 -24.04 14.50
C MET A 116 -19.37 -22.95 13.58
N ASP A 117 -20.69 -22.96 13.39
CA ASP A 117 -21.42 -21.84 12.80
C ASP A 117 -21.29 -20.55 13.65
N GLU A 118 -21.62 -19.40 13.04
CA GLU A 118 -21.55 -18.10 13.74
C GLU A 118 -22.45 -18.02 14.97
N ILE A 119 -23.56 -18.77 14.97
CA ILE A 119 -24.53 -18.79 16.08
C ILE A 119 -23.89 -19.42 17.31
N LYS A 120 -23.19 -20.54 17.17
CA LYS A 120 -22.45 -21.20 18.25
C LYS A 120 -21.30 -20.35 18.75
N CYS A 121 -20.57 -19.68 17.85
CA CYS A 121 -19.52 -18.75 18.22
C CYS A 121 -20.06 -17.58 19.06
N ARG A 122 -21.19 -17.00 18.65
CA ARG A 122 -21.88 -15.95 19.41
C ARG A 122 -22.33 -16.44 20.79
N SER A 123 -22.87 -17.65 20.86
CA SER A 123 -23.27 -18.26 22.14
C SER A 123 -22.10 -18.44 23.13
N PHE A 124 -20.86 -18.57 22.65
CA PHE A 124 -19.69 -18.56 23.53
C PHE A 124 -19.53 -17.20 24.22
N PHE A 125 -19.61 -16.10 23.47
CA PHE A 125 -19.52 -14.75 24.03
C PHE A 125 -20.70 -14.41 24.93
N ASP A 126 -21.93 -14.79 24.58
CA ASP A 126 -23.12 -14.53 25.40
C ASP A 126 -23.01 -15.15 26.82
N LYS A 127 -22.20 -16.20 26.98
CA LYS A 127 -21.94 -16.85 28.28
C LYS A 127 -20.89 -16.15 29.13
N ILE A 128 -20.14 -15.20 28.57
CA ILE A 128 -18.97 -14.57 29.19
C ILE A 128 -19.20 -13.06 29.29
N ILE A 129 -19.67 -12.43 28.23
CA ILE A 129 -19.87 -10.99 28.09
C ILE A 129 -21.36 -10.67 28.26
N GLN A 130 -21.72 -10.05 29.39
CA GLN A 130 -23.11 -9.66 29.66
C GLN A 130 -23.51 -8.39 28.90
N LEU A 131 -22.57 -7.47 28.69
CA LEU A 131 -22.80 -6.21 28.01
C LEU A 131 -21.80 -6.06 26.85
N PRO A 132 -22.17 -6.48 25.63
CA PRO A 132 -21.34 -6.23 24.47
C PRO A 132 -21.43 -4.75 24.07
N PHE A 133 -20.27 -4.10 23.95
CA PHE A 133 -20.17 -2.72 23.49
C PHE A 133 -19.26 -2.66 22.26
N LYS A 134 -19.80 -2.21 21.12
CA LYS A 134 -19.01 -1.99 19.91
C LYS A 134 -18.54 -0.54 19.86
N MET A 135 -17.25 -0.34 19.62
CA MET A 135 -16.70 1.00 19.44
C MET A 135 -17.29 1.66 18.18
N PRO A 136 -17.87 2.87 18.27
CA PRO A 136 -18.51 3.54 17.14
C PRO A 136 -17.46 4.23 16.27
N ILE A 137 -16.67 3.44 15.53
CA ILE A 137 -15.57 3.93 14.68
C ILE A 137 -16.04 4.90 13.58
N GLU A 138 -17.28 4.76 13.10
CA GLU A 138 -17.88 5.63 12.08
C GLU A 138 -18.10 7.08 12.58
N LYS A 139 -18.09 7.31 13.90
CA LYS A 139 -18.26 8.66 14.45
C LYS A 139 -16.99 9.51 14.40
N TYR A 140 -15.83 8.92 14.09
CA TYR A 140 -14.60 9.69 13.94
C TYR A 140 -14.63 10.47 12.62
N LYS A 141 -14.99 11.74 12.67
CA LYS A 141 -14.91 12.62 11.50
C LYS A 141 -13.48 13.12 11.32
N VAL A 142 -12.89 12.86 10.17
CA VAL A 142 -11.55 13.39 9.78
C VAL A 142 -11.50 14.90 9.95
N GLU A 143 -12.58 15.59 9.59
CA GLU A 143 -12.73 17.04 9.77
C GLU A 143 -12.45 17.47 11.23
N ASN A 144 -12.95 16.74 12.23
CA ASN A 144 -12.71 17.07 13.63
C ASN A 144 -11.25 16.81 14.05
N MET A 145 -10.61 15.81 13.45
CA MET A 145 -9.20 15.50 13.70
C MET A 145 -8.28 16.57 13.09
N MET A 146 -8.64 17.07 11.90
CA MET A 146 -7.94 18.14 11.18
C MET A 146 -8.13 19.52 11.82
N LYS A 147 -9.24 19.73 12.54
CA LYS A 147 -9.53 20.97 13.31
C LYS A 147 -8.65 21.18 14.56
N ASN A 148 -7.64 20.35 14.78
CA ASN A 148 -6.63 20.63 15.80
C ASN A 148 -5.94 21.97 15.50
N LYS A 149 -5.86 22.86 16.50
CA LYS A 149 -5.34 24.24 16.35
C LYS A 149 -3.97 24.30 15.67
N ASN A 150 -3.10 23.33 15.95
CA ASN A 150 -1.77 23.27 15.32
C ASN A 150 -1.90 22.96 13.82
N LEU A 151 -2.60 21.88 13.45
CA LEU A 151 -2.79 21.50 12.04
C LEU A 151 -3.53 22.56 11.22
N MET A 152 -4.55 23.20 11.81
CA MET A 152 -5.27 24.30 11.14
C MET A 152 -4.36 25.48 10.77
N GLN A 153 -3.37 25.78 11.61
CA GLN A 153 -2.40 26.83 11.32
C GLN A 153 -1.45 26.41 10.20
N HIS A 154 -0.95 25.18 10.24
CA HIS A 154 -0.03 24.67 9.21
C HIS A 154 -0.69 24.53 7.85
N PHE A 155 -2.00 24.22 7.78
CA PHE A 155 -2.71 24.04 6.51
C PHE A 155 -3.71 25.16 6.20
N LYS A 156 -3.48 26.35 6.76
CA LYS A 156 -4.40 27.50 6.60
C LYS A 156 -4.68 27.77 5.11
N GLY A 157 -5.96 27.72 4.74
CA GLY A 157 -6.43 27.94 3.37
C GLY A 157 -6.60 26.65 2.55
N TYR A 158 -6.09 25.51 3.01
CA TYR A 158 -6.13 24.23 2.29
C TYR A 158 -6.72 23.07 3.12
N THR A 159 -7.10 23.31 4.38
CA THR A 159 -7.57 22.27 5.32
C THR A 159 -8.73 21.44 4.78
N ASP A 160 -9.63 22.02 4.00
CA ASP A 160 -10.79 21.35 3.40
C ASP A 160 -10.36 20.34 2.33
N ALA A 161 -9.49 20.74 1.40
CA ALA A 161 -8.94 19.85 0.37
C ALA A 161 -8.19 18.66 1.00
N LEU A 162 -7.38 18.94 2.02
CA LEU A 162 -6.64 17.90 2.74
C LEU A 162 -7.55 16.99 3.58
N SER A 163 -8.64 17.52 4.14
CA SER A 163 -9.62 16.72 4.90
C SER A 163 -10.33 15.74 3.97
N THR A 164 -10.77 16.21 2.79
CA THR A 164 -11.37 15.35 1.76
C THR A 164 -10.40 14.28 1.30
N LEU A 165 -9.14 14.64 1.04
CA LEU A 165 -8.09 13.68 0.67
C LEU A 165 -7.93 12.58 1.72
N VAL A 166 -7.77 12.96 2.99
CA VAL A 166 -7.60 11.99 4.09
C VAL A 166 -8.84 11.11 4.22
N GLU A 167 -10.05 11.67 4.12
CA GLU A 167 -11.29 10.89 4.23
C GLU A 167 -11.45 9.88 3.09
N LYS A 168 -11.20 10.29 1.84
CA LYS A 168 -11.30 9.42 0.66
C LYS A 168 -10.23 8.32 0.63
N THR A 169 -9.00 8.65 1.02
CA THR A 169 -7.88 7.70 0.92
C THR A 169 -7.75 6.78 2.14
N MET A 170 -7.99 7.30 3.35
CA MET A 170 -7.65 6.62 4.61
C MET A 170 -8.86 6.17 5.42
N GLY A 171 -10.04 6.70 5.07
CA GLY A 171 -11.23 6.62 5.90
C GLY A 171 -11.05 7.29 7.27
N THR A 172 -11.79 6.80 8.26
CA THR A 172 -11.99 7.46 9.55
C THR A 172 -11.14 6.88 10.69
N ASN A 173 -10.10 6.09 10.38
CA ASN A 173 -9.31 5.40 11.41
C ASN A 173 -8.36 6.37 12.16
N PRO A 174 -8.53 6.57 13.48
CA PRO A 174 -7.71 7.54 14.21
C PRO A 174 -6.23 7.15 14.32
N ARG A 175 -5.92 5.85 14.32
CA ARG A 175 -4.54 5.35 14.35
C ARG A 175 -3.83 5.65 13.04
N THR A 176 -4.51 5.45 11.92
CA THR A 176 -4.04 5.78 10.57
C THR A 176 -3.75 7.27 10.46
N PHE A 177 -4.68 8.13 10.90
CA PHE A 177 -4.49 9.57 10.95
C PHE A 177 -3.27 9.97 11.78
N LYS A 178 -3.15 9.45 13.01
CA LYS A 178 -2.00 9.73 13.90
C LYS A 178 -0.66 9.35 13.25
N ARG A 179 -0.60 8.22 12.54
CA ARG A 179 0.61 7.79 11.82
C ARG A 179 1.00 8.79 10.73
N ILE A 180 0.03 9.32 9.99
CA ILE A 180 0.27 10.31 8.93
C ILE A 180 0.77 11.62 9.53
N ILE A 181 0.08 12.14 10.56
CA ILE A 181 0.52 13.38 11.23
C ILE A 181 1.95 13.20 11.77
N ASN A 182 2.25 12.09 12.45
CA ASN A 182 3.59 11.84 12.94
C ASN A 182 4.64 11.76 11.81
N ALA A 183 4.29 11.16 10.67
CA ALA A 183 5.18 11.11 9.51
C ALA A 183 5.38 12.51 8.90
N TYR A 184 4.31 13.27 8.74
CA TYR A 184 4.35 14.65 8.28
C TYR A 184 5.22 15.53 9.17
N GLU A 185 5.00 15.52 10.49
CA GLU A 185 5.78 16.30 11.46
C GLU A 185 7.27 15.94 11.39
N LEU A 186 7.59 14.64 11.25
CA LEU A 186 8.97 14.19 11.04
C LEU A 186 9.56 14.78 9.76
N PHE A 187 8.84 14.70 8.64
CA PHE A 187 9.32 15.27 7.37
C PHE A 187 9.43 16.79 7.44
N GLU A 188 8.51 17.49 8.10
CA GLU A 188 8.60 18.94 8.29
C GLU A 188 9.89 19.32 9.02
N ILE A 189 10.21 18.61 10.12
CA ILE A 189 11.45 18.82 10.89
C ILE A 189 12.69 18.63 10.02
N ILE A 190 12.70 17.61 9.16
CA ILE A 190 13.85 17.26 8.33
C ILE A 190 14.01 18.23 7.15
N VAL A 191 12.91 18.53 6.46
CA VAL A 191 12.89 19.36 5.25
C VAL A 191 13.09 20.83 5.61
N GLN A 192 12.70 21.25 6.82
CA GLN A 192 12.79 22.63 7.30
C GLN A 192 12.10 23.65 6.38
N ASN A 193 11.09 23.24 5.60
CA ASN A 193 10.34 24.06 4.65
C ASN A 193 9.31 24.99 5.32
N SER A 194 9.73 25.60 6.43
CA SER A 194 9.04 26.49 7.37
C SER A 194 7.73 27.16 6.90
N ASN A 195 6.71 27.09 7.77
CA ASN A 195 5.58 28.02 7.99
C ASN A 195 4.68 28.44 6.83
N ASN A 196 4.94 28.05 5.58
CA ASN A 196 4.05 28.36 4.46
C ASN A 196 2.97 27.28 4.33
N PRO A 197 1.67 27.63 4.48
CA PRO A 197 0.60 26.65 4.35
C PRO A 197 0.57 25.91 3.01
N TYR A 198 0.98 26.58 1.93
CA TYR A 198 1.07 25.97 0.61
C TYR A 198 2.10 24.83 0.58
N ASN A 199 3.32 25.08 1.08
CA ASN A 199 4.37 24.06 1.12
C ASN A 199 4.02 22.92 2.09
N ALA A 200 3.40 23.26 3.23
CA ALA A 200 2.90 22.29 4.20
C ALA A 200 1.86 21.36 3.57
N SER A 201 0.92 21.90 2.79
CA SER A 201 -0.09 21.11 2.08
C SER A 201 0.53 20.20 1.02
N LEU A 202 1.48 20.70 0.21
CA LEU A 202 2.19 19.85 -0.76
C LEU A 202 2.99 18.74 -0.08
N LEU A 203 3.67 19.03 1.02
CA LEU A 203 4.37 18.02 1.80
C LEU A 203 3.39 16.98 2.37
N PHE A 204 2.25 17.42 2.89
CA PHE A 204 1.24 16.53 3.44
C PHE A 204 0.66 15.56 2.39
N ILE A 205 0.33 16.06 1.18
CA ILE A 205 -0.09 15.22 0.06
C ILE A 205 1.00 14.21 -0.30
N ASN A 206 2.25 14.66 -0.38
CA ASN A 206 3.39 13.80 -0.67
C ASN A 206 3.55 12.66 0.37
N VAL A 207 3.41 12.96 1.66
CA VAL A 207 3.44 11.95 2.73
C VAL A 207 2.31 10.94 2.59
N ILE A 208 1.07 11.39 2.30
CA ILE A 208 -0.07 10.51 2.08
C ILE A 208 0.20 9.58 0.89
N LEU A 209 0.63 10.15 -0.24
CA LEU A 209 0.96 9.39 -1.45
C LEU A 209 2.05 8.34 -1.17
N GLN A 210 3.11 8.71 -0.44
CA GLN A 210 4.19 7.79 -0.08
C GLN A 210 3.74 6.65 0.85
N MET A 211 2.83 6.92 1.78
CA MET A 211 2.42 5.93 2.80
C MET A 211 1.34 4.96 2.31
N TYR A 212 0.49 5.36 1.37
CA TYR A 212 -0.71 4.58 1.01
C TYR A 212 -0.85 4.29 -0.46
N SER A 213 0.00 4.89 -1.30
CA SER A 213 -0.05 4.69 -2.74
C SER A 213 1.37 4.52 -3.27
N ALA A 214 2.10 3.52 -2.77
CA ALA A 214 3.53 3.36 -3.06
C ALA A 214 3.84 3.16 -4.56
N ASP A 215 3.00 2.40 -5.27
CA ASP A 215 3.14 2.16 -6.71
C ASP A 215 2.90 3.46 -7.49
N PHE A 216 1.88 4.22 -7.10
CA PHE A 216 1.59 5.52 -7.72
C PHE A 216 2.63 6.57 -7.36
N TYR A 217 3.12 6.61 -6.11
CA TYR A 217 4.23 7.46 -5.70
C TYR A 217 5.45 7.24 -6.60
N LYS A 218 5.74 5.98 -6.93
CA LYS A 218 6.82 5.60 -7.85
C LYS A 218 6.50 6.03 -9.28
N ALA A 219 5.30 5.76 -9.79
CA ALA A 219 4.89 6.18 -11.13
C ALA A 219 4.93 7.71 -11.29
N PHE A 220 4.47 8.44 -10.26
CA PHE A 220 4.49 9.88 -10.20
C PHE A 220 5.92 10.42 -10.15
N ASN A 221 6.80 9.82 -9.34
CA ASN A 221 8.23 10.14 -9.36
C ASN A 221 8.91 9.84 -10.71
N ASP A 222 8.46 8.82 -11.43
CA ASP A 222 9.00 8.47 -12.74
C ASP A 222 8.61 9.51 -13.81
N ILE A 223 7.36 10.00 -13.79
CA ILE A 223 6.91 11.13 -14.61
C ILE A 223 7.66 12.41 -14.24
N LEU A 224 7.91 12.57 -12.95
CA LEU A 224 8.61 13.71 -12.37
C LEU A 224 10.12 13.48 -12.27
N ALA A 225 10.71 12.57 -13.05
CA ALA A 225 12.12 12.20 -12.89
C ALA A 225 13.08 13.41 -13.05
N PRO A 226 14.17 13.51 -12.26
CA PRO A 226 15.08 14.67 -12.27
C PRO A 226 15.80 14.92 -13.61
N THR A 227 15.89 13.89 -14.46
CA THR A 227 16.63 13.92 -15.73
C THR A 227 15.79 14.36 -16.92
N VAL A 228 14.49 14.57 -16.74
CA VAL A 228 13.55 15.00 -17.79
C VAL A 228 12.98 16.36 -17.40
N GLU A 229 12.99 17.30 -18.34
CA GLU A 229 12.29 18.57 -18.19
C GLU A 229 10.82 18.28 -17.86
N PHE A 230 10.27 18.92 -16.84
CA PHE A 230 8.90 18.63 -16.40
C PHE A 230 7.93 18.79 -17.58
N ASN A 231 7.27 17.70 -17.98
CA ASN A 231 6.32 17.70 -19.07
C ASN A 231 4.90 17.60 -18.53
N ILE A 232 4.19 18.73 -18.55
CA ILE A 232 2.80 18.80 -18.09
C ILE A 232 1.85 17.86 -18.87
N MET A 233 2.17 17.54 -20.13
CA MET A 233 1.35 16.64 -20.95
C MET A 233 1.43 15.19 -20.47
N GLU A 234 2.59 14.75 -19.97
CA GLU A 234 2.73 13.42 -19.38
C GLU A 234 1.95 13.30 -18.07
N TYR A 235 1.96 14.36 -17.25
CA TYR A 235 1.11 14.42 -16.06
C TYR A 235 -0.37 14.34 -16.42
N LYS A 236 -0.83 15.11 -17.42
CA LYS A 236 -2.24 15.11 -17.84
C LYS A 236 -2.69 13.74 -18.35
N ARG A 237 -1.88 13.09 -19.20
CA ARG A 237 -2.14 11.72 -19.64
C ARG A 237 -2.20 10.75 -18.47
N PHE A 238 -1.24 10.82 -17.54
CA PHE A 238 -1.25 9.95 -16.36
C PHE A 238 -2.49 10.18 -15.49
N LYS A 239 -2.93 11.43 -15.34
CA LYS A 239 -4.16 11.75 -14.61
C LYS A 239 -5.39 11.16 -15.29
N GLU A 240 -5.52 11.31 -16.61
CA GLU A 240 -6.60 10.73 -17.41
C GLU A 240 -6.60 9.19 -17.33
N ASP A 241 -5.44 8.55 -17.47
CA ASP A 241 -5.28 7.09 -17.41
C ASP A 241 -5.68 6.49 -16.03
N ASN A 242 -5.76 7.33 -14.99
CA ASN A 242 -6.00 6.90 -13.62
C ASN A 242 -7.22 7.57 -12.97
N GLU A 243 -8.10 8.19 -13.76
CA GLU A 243 -9.28 8.91 -13.25
C GLU A 243 -10.24 7.99 -12.48
N ASP A 244 -10.36 6.74 -12.92
CA ASP A 244 -11.23 5.71 -12.31
C ASP A 244 -10.68 5.11 -11.01
N ASN A 245 -9.43 5.38 -10.64
CA ASN A 245 -8.84 4.88 -9.40
C ASN A 245 -9.13 5.86 -8.26
N GLU A 246 -10.06 5.47 -7.36
CA GLU A 246 -10.53 6.34 -6.26
C GLU A 246 -9.39 6.89 -5.37
N ASP A 247 -8.40 6.05 -5.07
CA ASP A 247 -7.28 6.42 -4.18
C ASP A 247 -6.41 7.52 -4.80
N ILE A 248 -6.03 7.37 -6.07
CA ILE A 248 -5.15 8.35 -6.74
C ILE A 248 -5.93 9.57 -7.27
N SER A 249 -7.17 9.37 -7.71
CA SER A 249 -8.05 10.46 -8.17
C SER A 249 -8.25 11.51 -7.08
N SER A 250 -8.41 11.08 -5.83
CA SER A 250 -8.47 11.98 -4.68
C SER A 250 -7.19 12.81 -4.45
N VAL A 251 -6.01 12.28 -4.81
CA VAL A 251 -4.74 13.02 -4.78
C VAL A 251 -4.74 14.12 -5.85
N PHE A 252 -5.23 13.81 -7.06
CA PHE A 252 -5.34 14.81 -8.13
C PHE A 252 -6.34 15.90 -7.77
N GLU A 253 -7.52 15.55 -7.25
CA GLU A 253 -8.49 16.52 -6.75
C GLU A 253 -7.89 17.46 -5.69
N ALA A 254 -7.07 16.91 -4.77
CA ALA A 254 -6.40 17.69 -3.75
C ALA A 254 -5.36 18.65 -4.36
N LEU A 255 -4.57 18.19 -5.34
CA LEU A 255 -3.62 19.03 -6.06
C LEU A 255 -4.32 20.12 -6.87
N ASP A 256 -5.41 19.80 -7.57
CA ASP A 256 -6.22 20.77 -8.31
C ASP A 256 -6.76 21.86 -7.38
N SER A 257 -7.26 21.48 -6.20
CA SER A 257 -7.73 22.45 -5.20
C SER A 257 -6.61 23.35 -4.69
N ILE A 258 -5.39 22.81 -4.51
CA ILE A 258 -4.21 23.63 -4.17
C ILE A 258 -3.85 24.57 -5.31
N ILE A 259 -3.89 24.11 -6.57
CA ILE A 259 -3.63 24.94 -7.74
C ILE A 259 -4.59 26.13 -7.77
N GLU A 260 -5.89 25.88 -7.65
CA GLU A 260 -6.93 26.91 -7.64
C GLU A 260 -6.72 27.93 -6.50
N LYS A 261 -6.52 27.45 -5.28
CA LYS A 261 -6.43 28.30 -4.09
C LYS A 261 -5.10 29.05 -3.95
N SER A 262 -4.03 28.49 -4.49
CA SER A 262 -2.70 29.14 -4.45
C SER A 262 -2.56 30.27 -5.47
N GLN A 263 -3.47 30.35 -6.46
CA GLN A 263 -3.41 31.28 -7.59
C GLN A 263 -2.11 31.18 -8.41
N LYS A 264 -1.41 30.04 -8.33
CA LYS A 264 -0.22 29.73 -9.14
C LYS A 264 -0.61 29.01 -10.42
N ASN A 265 0.29 29.02 -11.41
CA ASN A 265 0.13 28.18 -12.60
C ASN A 265 0.21 26.69 -12.22
N GLU A 266 -0.61 25.85 -12.83
CA GLU A 266 -0.60 24.38 -12.68
C GLU A 266 0.82 23.81 -12.79
N GLU A 267 1.57 24.23 -13.81
CA GLU A 267 2.95 23.78 -14.05
C GLU A 267 3.90 24.12 -12.90
N ASP A 268 3.78 25.33 -12.33
CA ASP A 268 4.63 25.75 -11.21
C ASP A 268 4.31 24.95 -9.94
N VAL A 269 3.04 24.67 -9.69
CA VAL A 269 2.62 23.86 -8.53
C VAL A 269 3.12 22.44 -8.64
N LEU A 270 3.04 21.84 -9.84
CA LEU A 270 3.53 20.49 -10.09
C LEU A 270 5.07 20.42 -10.02
N LYS A 271 5.78 21.47 -10.45
CA LYS A 271 7.23 21.60 -10.23
C LYS A 271 7.58 21.71 -8.74
N ASP A 272 6.85 22.52 -7.98
CA ASP A 272 7.03 22.64 -6.53
C ASP A 272 6.78 21.29 -5.82
N PHE A 273 5.73 20.56 -6.23
CA PHE A 273 5.43 19.23 -5.72
C PHE A 273 6.50 18.20 -6.09
N LYS A 274 6.98 18.18 -7.34
CA LYS A 274 8.13 17.37 -7.80
C LYS A 274 9.36 17.62 -6.94
N ASN A 275 9.68 18.89 -6.68
CA ASN A 275 10.81 19.25 -5.84
C ASN A 275 10.63 18.71 -4.41
N MET A 276 9.42 18.81 -3.85
CA MET A 276 9.11 18.24 -2.54
C MET A 276 9.33 16.72 -2.50
N MET A 277 8.83 15.99 -3.51
CA MET A 277 9.01 14.54 -3.62
C MET A 277 10.48 14.14 -3.77
N ASN A 278 11.27 14.91 -4.53
CA ASN A 278 12.71 14.69 -4.67
C ASN A 278 13.44 14.87 -3.33
N VAL A 279 13.08 15.91 -2.56
CA VAL A 279 13.68 16.12 -1.24
C VAL A 279 13.32 14.98 -0.29
N THR A 280 12.04 14.59 -0.18
CA THR A 280 11.65 13.51 0.74
C THR A 280 12.20 12.14 0.33
N SER A 281 12.27 11.83 -0.96
CA SER A 281 12.84 10.57 -1.45
C SER A 281 14.35 10.47 -1.19
N ASN A 282 15.11 11.55 -1.40
CA ASN A 282 16.55 11.60 -1.10
C ASN A 282 16.84 11.42 0.40
N LEU A 283 15.96 11.93 1.26
CA LEU A 283 16.07 11.78 2.71
C LEU A 283 15.83 10.33 3.14
N VAL A 284 14.82 9.66 2.58
CA VAL A 284 14.47 8.27 2.93
C VAL A 284 15.45 7.26 2.33
N SER A 285 16.04 7.56 1.18
CA SER A 285 17.03 6.70 0.51
C SER A 285 18.45 6.83 1.06
N GLY A 286 18.68 7.74 2.02
CA GLY A 286 19.96 7.90 2.70
C GLY A 286 21.11 8.22 1.74
N GLY A 287 21.04 9.34 1.02
CA GLY A 287 22.18 9.90 0.25
C GLY A 287 22.77 8.99 -0.84
N ASN A 288 22.16 7.85 -1.14
CA ASN A 288 22.58 7.01 -2.25
C ASN A 288 21.96 7.55 -3.52
N THR A 289 22.83 8.02 -4.41
CA THR A 289 22.52 8.34 -5.81
C THR A 289 21.59 7.27 -6.39
N PRO A 290 20.53 7.64 -7.13
CA PRO A 290 19.54 6.69 -7.61
C PRO A 290 20.26 5.56 -8.34
N LYS A 291 20.12 4.33 -7.81
CA LYS A 291 20.52 3.13 -8.55
C LYS A 291 19.82 3.21 -9.90
N ARG A 292 20.58 3.43 -10.97
CA ARG A 292 20.09 3.39 -12.35
C ARG A 292 19.16 2.19 -12.45
N LYS A 293 17.89 2.43 -12.79
CA LYS A 293 16.98 1.34 -13.17
C LYS A 293 17.71 0.50 -14.21
N PRO A 294 17.67 -0.84 -14.11
CA PRO A 294 18.24 -1.69 -15.14
C PRO A 294 17.65 -1.28 -16.49
N PRO A 295 18.47 -1.17 -17.55
CA PRO A 295 17.99 -0.71 -18.84
C PRO A 295 16.86 -1.62 -19.32
N ILE A 296 15.76 -1.02 -19.79
CA ILE A 296 14.66 -1.77 -20.44
C ILE A 296 15.22 -2.38 -21.72
N ILE A 297 15.21 -3.70 -21.80
CA ILE A 297 15.72 -4.45 -22.94
C ILE A 297 14.54 -4.81 -23.83
N ILE A 298 14.41 -4.09 -24.95
CA ILE A 298 13.49 -4.45 -26.03
C ILE A 298 14.07 -5.63 -26.78
N LYS A 299 13.24 -6.65 -26.99
CA LYS A 299 13.61 -7.86 -27.77
C LYS A 299 12.88 -7.94 -29.10
N ARG A 300 11.65 -7.43 -29.16
CA ARG A 300 10.79 -7.57 -30.33
C ARG A 300 10.07 -6.25 -30.58
N ILE A 301 10.03 -5.85 -31.85
CA ILE A 301 9.22 -4.73 -32.31
C ILE A 301 8.35 -5.17 -33.48
N ARG A 302 7.17 -4.57 -33.63
CA ARG A 302 6.29 -4.72 -34.78
C ARG A 302 6.03 -3.35 -35.37
N ILE A 303 6.32 -3.17 -36.65
CA ILE A 303 6.20 -1.88 -37.36
C ILE A 303 5.58 -2.17 -38.73
N TYR A 304 4.43 -1.57 -39.04
CA TYR A 304 3.70 -1.79 -40.31
C TYR A 304 3.53 -3.28 -40.65
N GLU A 305 2.95 -4.02 -39.71
CA GLU A 305 2.80 -5.49 -39.73
C GLU A 305 4.09 -6.33 -39.75
N LYS A 306 5.27 -5.73 -39.95
CA LYS A 306 6.57 -6.45 -39.96
C LYS A 306 7.10 -6.61 -38.54
N THR A 307 7.54 -7.82 -38.21
CA THR A 307 8.14 -8.12 -36.90
C THR A 307 9.66 -8.19 -36.99
N PHE A 308 10.35 -7.53 -36.07
CA PHE A 308 11.82 -7.51 -35.99
C PHE A 308 12.29 -7.91 -34.60
N ASN A 309 13.38 -8.68 -34.55
CA ASN A 309 14.10 -8.96 -33.32
C ASN A 309 15.23 -7.95 -33.14
N VAL A 310 15.33 -7.36 -31.96
CA VAL A 310 16.28 -6.28 -31.64
C VAL A 310 17.04 -6.61 -30.35
N LYS A 311 18.25 -6.05 -30.20
CA LYS A 311 19.11 -6.36 -29.04
C LYS A 311 18.89 -5.39 -27.88
N ASN A 312 18.46 -4.18 -28.18
CA ASN A 312 18.25 -3.09 -27.22
C ASN A 312 17.38 -2.00 -27.85
N ALA A 313 16.98 -1.01 -27.05
CA ALA A 313 16.16 0.12 -27.48
C ALA A 313 16.82 1.03 -28.54
N THR A 314 18.15 0.98 -28.70
CA THR A 314 18.86 1.74 -29.74
C THR A 314 18.72 1.07 -31.11
N ASP A 315 18.79 -0.25 -31.16
CA ASP A 315 18.48 -1.00 -32.38
C ASP A 315 17.00 -0.86 -32.75
N ALA A 316 16.12 -0.84 -31.73
CA ALA A 316 14.69 -0.65 -31.91
C ALA A 316 14.36 0.70 -32.58
N ILE A 317 14.86 1.82 -32.03
CA ILE A 317 14.61 3.16 -32.61
C ILE A 317 15.17 3.28 -34.02
N GLU A 318 16.36 2.71 -34.29
CA GLU A 318 16.96 2.78 -35.62
C GLU A 318 16.08 2.11 -36.67
N ILE A 319 15.59 0.89 -36.39
CA ILE A 319 14.72 0.15 -37.31
C ILE A 319 13.37 0.85 -37.45
N THR A 320 12.78 1.32 -36.35
CA THR A 320 11.50 2.05 -36.40
C THR A 320 11.61 3.30 -37.25
N ILE A 321 12.63 4.16 -37.03
CA ILE A 321 12.84 5.36 -37.83
C ILE A 321 13.13 5.00 -39.28
N LYS A 322 13.91 3.95 -39.54
CA LYS A 322 14.17 3.47 -40.90
C LYS A 322 12.88 3.09 -41.64
N GLU A 323 12.00 2.31 -41.03
CA GLU A 323 10.72 1.92 -41.65
C GLU A 323 9.80 3.13 -41.88
N ILE A 324 9.76 4.09 -40.94
CA ILE A 324 9.01 5.35 -41.12
C ILE A 324 9.53 6.12 -42.35
N LEU A 325 10.84 6.32 -42.46
CA LEU A 325 11.45 7.07 -43.57
C LEU A 325 11.30 6.34 -44.92
N LEU A 326 11.26 5.00 -44.92
CA LEU A 326 11.01 4.20 -46.13
C LEU A 326 9.56 4.30 -46.60
N LYS A 327 8.59 4.36 -45.68
CA LYS A 327 7.16 4.50 -45.98
C LYS A 327 6.81 5.93 -46.41
N HIS A 328 7.38 6.93 -45.74
CA HIS A 328 7.08 8.36 -45.93
C HIS A 328 8.26 9.12 -46.52
N LYS A 329 8.74 8.69 -47.69
CA LYS A 329 9.92 9.29 -48.36
C LYS A 329 9.74 10.78 -48.68
N ASP A 330 8.50 11.21 -48.92
CA ASP A 330 8.11 12.60 -49.20
C ASP A 330 8.16 13.52 -47.98
N LYS A 331 8.17 12.97 -46.76
CA LYS A 331 8.15 13.73 -45.50
C LYS A 331 9.52 13.83 -44.80
N ILE A 332 10.57 13.26 -45.38
CA ILE A 332 11.92 13.25 -44.80
C ILE A 332 12.38 14.66 -44.43
N ASP A 333 12.21 15.63 -45.33
CA ASP A 333 12.68 17.00 -45.13
C ASP A 333 11.94 17.70 -43.97
N ILE A 334 10.65 17.37 -43.79
CA ILE A 334 9.81 17.91 -42.71
C ILE A 334 10.26 17.32 -41.37
N ILE A 335 10.56 16.01 -41.32
CA ILE A 335 11.04 15.34 -40.10
C ILE A 335 12.39 15.92 -39.67
N VAL A 336 13.36 16.03 -40.59
CA VAL A 336 14.69 16.59 -40.29
C VAL A 336 14.62 18.03 -39.82
N LYS A 337 13.72 18.84 -40.39
CA LYS A 337 13.54 20.23 -40.00
C LYS A 337 12.93 20.40 -38.60
N ASN A 338 12.01 19.52 -38.20
CA ASN A 338 11.31 19.63 -36.91
C ASN A 338 12.11 18.99 -35.75
N PHE A 339 12.99 18.03 -36.05
CA PHE A 339 13.80 17.37 -35.03
C PHE A 339 15.31 17.49 -35.26
N PRO A 340 15.86 18.72 -35.42
CA PRO A 340 17.25 18.94 -35.76
C PRO A 340 18.22 18.59 -34.61
N SER A 341 17.74 18.16 -33.45
CA SER A 341 18.57 17.66 -32.34
C SER A 341 18.76 16.14 -32.39
N ASP A 342 17.88 15.43 -33.09
CA ASP A 342 17.76 13.97 -33.03
C ASP A 342 18.01 13.31 -34.38
N ILE A 343 17.69 13.99 -35.49
CA ILE A 343 17.91 13.48 -36.86
C ILE A 343 18.49 14.57 -37.76
N ALA A 344 19.48 14.21 -38.59
CA ALA A 344 20.21 15.14 -39.44
C ALA A 344 20.50 14.56 -40.83
N GLU A 345 20.56 15.43 -41.84
CA GLU A 345 20.94 15.10 -43.21
C GLU A 345 22.37 15.60 -43.51
N GLY A 346 23.21 14.82 -44.20
CA GLY A 346 24.47 15.29 -44.78
C GLY A 346 25.75 14.94 -44.02
N LYS A 347 26.42 15.90 -43.36
CA LYS A 347 27.69 15.67 -42.63
C LYS A 347 27.53 16.02 -41.15
N VAL A 348 27.71 15.04 -40.28
CA VAL A 348 27.72 15.22 -38.82
C VAL A 348 29.16 15.39 -38.32
N LYS A 349 29.38 16.33 -37.39
CA LYS A 349 30.71 16.62 -36.80
C LYS A 349 30.98 15.64 -35.65
N ILE A 350 32.12 14.93 -35.69
CA ILE A 350 32.58 14.04 -34.61
C ILE A 350 32.80 14.88 -33.33
N GLY A 351 32.30 14.42 -32.18
CA GLY A 351 32.30 15.18 -30.91
C GLY A 351 31.26 16.30 -30.83
N GLY A 352 30.31 16.37 -31.79
CA GLY A 352 29.20 17.33 -31.78
C GLY A 352 28.02 16.87 -30.93
N ARG A 353 26.92 17.66 -30.97
CA ARG A 353 25.68 17.43 -30.20
C ARG A 353 25.05 16.04 -30.40
N PHE A 354 25.31 15.41 -31.55
CA PHE A 354 24.73 14.14 -32.01
C PHE A 354 25.56 12.90 -31.66
N ASP A 355 26.73 13.04 -31.02
CA ASP A 355 27.64 11.91 -30.77
C ASP A 355 27.26 11.18 -29.46
N PRO A 356 26.94 9.85 -29.48
CA PRO A 356 26.99 8.92 -30.61
C PRO A 356 25.76 8.95 -31.53
N TYR A 357 25.96 8.70 -32.83
CA TYR A 357 24.94 8.62 -33.89
C TYR A 357 25.03 7.30 -34.69
N ARG A 358 23.96 6.94 -35.39
CA ARG A 358 23.91 5.86 -36.39
C ARG A 358 23.53 6.39 -37.78
N GLU A 359 24.15 5.88 -38.82
CA GLU A 359 23.79 6.18 -40.22
C GLU A 359 22.63 5.26 -40.63
N ILE A 360 21.51 5.85 -41.05
CA ILE A 360 20.37 5.10 -41.57
C ILE A 360 20.57 4.92 -43.07
N ASP A 361 20.94 3.70 -43.47
CA ASP A 361 21.09 3.34 -44.88
C ASP A 361 19.72 3.14 -45.54
N LEU A 362 19.32 4.12 -46.37
CA LEU A 362 18.14 4.08 -47.23
C LEU A 362 18.60 3.82 -48.67
N LYS A 363 18.61 2.54 -49.08
CA LYS A 363 19.18 2.05 -50.36
C LYS A 363 18.65 2.73 -51.63
N ASP A 364 17.54 3.46 -51.55
CA ASP A 364 16.88 4.13 -52.69
C ASP A 364 16.96 5.67 -52.64
N LEU A 365 17.72 6.26 -51.72
CA LEU A 365 17.83 7.71 -51.53
C LEU A 365 19.30 8.14 -51.58
N ASP A 366 19.61 9.15 -52.39
CA ASP A 366 20.96 9.77 -52.47
C ASP A 366 21.25 10.70 -51.25
N LYS A 367 20.54 10.49 -50.15
CA LYS A 367 20.60 11.29 -48.93
C LYS A 367 21.15 10.46 -47.79
N LYS A 368 22.21 10.94 -47.15
CA LYS A 368 22.74 10.36 -45.91
C LYS A 368 22.02 10.91 -44.71
N ILE A 369 21.29 10.05 -44.01
CA ILE A 369 20.54 10.41 -42.80
C ILE A 369 21.24 9.82 -41.58
N TYR A 370 21.38 10.63 -40.54
CA TYR A 370 21.99 10.23 -39.27
C TYR A 370 21.01 10.44 -38.13
N LEU A 371 20.94 9.45 -37.25
CA LEU A 371 20.10 9.43 -36.06
C LEU A 371 20.99 9.52 -34.81
N GLY A 372 20.76 10.51 -33.96
CA GLY A 372 21.37 10.61 -32.64
C GLY A 372 20.82 9.52 -31.71
N VAL A 373 21.70 8.79 -31.01
CA VAL A 373 21.29 7.64 -30.18
C VAL A 373 21.45 7.87 -28.66
N LYS A 374 21.83 9.08 -28.24
CA LYS A 374 22.18 9.42 -26.85
C LYS A 374 21.00 9.54 -25.85
N THR A 375 19.76 9.43 -26.31
CA THR A 375 18.53 9.69 -25.52
C THR A 375 18.07 8.48 -24.68
N GLY A 376 17.43 8.73 -23.53
CA GLY A 376 16.89 7.70 -22.63
C GLY A 376 15.76 6.87 -23.26
N PHE A 377 15.39 5.73 -22.64
CA PHE A 377 14.38 4.80 -23.22
C PHE A 377 13.06 5.49 -23.58
N TYR A 378 12.46 6.23 -22.64
CA TYR A 378 11.20 6.93 -22.87
C TYR A 378 11.34 8.12 -23.83
N GLU A 379 12.50 8.78 -23.86
CA GLU A 379 12.77 9.81 -24.87
C GLU A 379 12.75 9.24 -26.29
N LYS A 380 13.21 7.99 -26.49
CA LYS A 380 13.12 7.29 -27.79
C LYS A 380 11.66 7.03 -28.19
N ILE A 381 10.84 6.58 -27.25
CA ILE A 381 9.40 6.34 -27.44
C ILE A 381 8.69 7.66 -27.78
N ASN A 382 8.95 8.72 -27.01
CA ASN A 382 8.36 10.04 -27.24
C ASN A 382 8.80 10.64 -28.58
N PHE A 383 10.06 10.47 -28.96
CA PHE A 383 10.55 10.89 -30.27
C PHE A 383 9.80 10.20 -31.42
N ILE A 384 9.55 8.89 -31.31
CA ILE A 384 8.75 8.16 -32.31
C ILE A 384 7.32 8.68 -32.35
N ARG A 385 6.65 8.84 -31.20
CA ARG A 385 5.29 9.39 -31.12
C ARG A 385 5.20 10.77 -31.78
N ASN A 386 6.13 11.67 -31.47
CA ASN A 386 6.17 13.01 -32.05
C ASN A 386 6.35 12.98 -33.58
N ILE A 387 7.14 12.04 -34.11
CA ILE A 387 7.27 11.85 -35.56
C ILE A 387 5.96 11.34 -36.15
N VAL A 388 5.35 10.31 -35.55
CA VAL A 388 4.08 9.71 -36.00
C VAL A 388 2.97 10.76 -36.03
N ASP A 389 2.86 11.58 -34.99
CA ASP A 389 1.92 12.71 -34.91
C ASP A 389 2.19 13.74 -36.02
N LEU A 390 3.46 14.14 -36.21
CA LEU A 390 3.88 15.11 -37.23
C LEU A 390 3.52 14.66 -38.64
N ILE A 391 3.65 13.36 -38.93
CA ILE A 391 3.33 12.80 -40.25
C ILE A 391 1.88 12.32 -40.36
N SER A 392 1.10 12.39 -39.28
CA SER A 392 -0.28 11.90 -39.17
C SER A 392 -0.43 10.43 -39.58
N ASP A 393 0.47 9.57 -39.09
CA ASP A 393 0.38 8.11 -39.24
C ASP A 393 -0.30 7.48 -38.01
N ASP A 394 -0.71 6.23 -38.12
CA ASP A 394 -1.38 5.52 -37.03
C ASP A 394 -0.36 4.99 -36.01
N ILE A 395 -0.48 5.40 -34.74
CA ILE A 395 0.44 4.97 -33.68
C ILE A 395 0.28 3.48 -33.33
N ASP A 396 -0.90 2.89 -33.60
CA ASP A 396 -1.15 1.47 -33.32
C ASP A 396 -0.37 0.52 -34.24
N GLU A 397 0.19 1.04 -35.33
CA GLU A 397 1.10 0.31 -36.24
C GLU A 397 2.51 0.11 -35.65
N PHE A 398 2.78 0.65 -34.46
CA PHE A 398 4.09 0.62 -33.82
C PHE A 398 4.00 -0.05 -32.45
N GLU A 399 4.59 -1.24 -32.32
CA GLU A 399 4.57 -1.99 -31.07
C GLU A 399 5.99 -2.35 -30.61
N TRP A 400 6.34 -2.04 -29.37
CA TRP A 400 7.63 -2.39 -28.77
C TRP A 400 7.45 -3.29 -27.55
N TYR A 401 8.10 -4.44 -27.54
CA TYR A 401 7.97 -5.46 -26.49
C TYR A 401 9.30 -5.70 -25.75
N ASP A 402 9.25 -5.70 -24.41
CA ASP A 402 10.38 -6.11 -23.56
C ASP A 402 10.54 -7.64 -23.47
N ILE A 403 11.47 -8.08 -22.63
CA ILE A 403 11.73 -9.50 -22.39
C ILE A 403 10.56 -10.26 -21.74
N ASN A 404 9.63 -9.55 -21.11
CA ASN A 404 8.46 -10.11 -20.44
C ASN A 404 7.17 -9.94 -21.28
N GLU A 405 7.30 -9.53 -22.55
CA GLU A 405 6.20 -9.23 -23.46
C GLU A 405 5.30 -8.05 -23.01
N ASN A 406 5.81 -7.15 -22.16
CA ASN A 406 5.13 -5.89 -21.88
C ASN A 406 5.26 -4.95 -23.09
N ARG A 407 4.14 -4.35 -23.51
CA ARG A 407 4.08 -3.38 -24.62
C ARG A 407 4.40 -1.96 -24.13
N TYR A 408 5.26 -1.24 -24.85
CA TYR A 408 5.74 0.11 -24.49
C TYR A 408 5.47 1.19 -25.55
N LEU A 409 5.31 0.78 -26.80
CA LEU A 409 4.89 1.62 -27.91
C LEU A 409 3.58 1.06 -28.44
#